data_AF-A0A6G8C598-F1
#
_entry.id   AF-A0A6G8C598-F1
#
_cell.length_a   1.000
_cell.length_b   1.000
_cell.length_c   1.000
_cell.angle_alpha   90.00
_cell.angle_beta   90.00
_cell.angle_gamma   90.00
#
_symmetry.space_group_name_H-M   'P 1'
#
loop_
_entity.id
_entity.type
_entity.pdbx_description
1 polymer ?
#
loop_
_entity_poly.entity_id
_entity_poly.type
_entity_poly.pdbx_seq_one_letter_code
_entity_poly.pdbx_strand_id
1 'polypeptide(L)'
;MTKLQLLRSVGLRPTLTRIATLLTMEHAGSEPLCIYEVSRRLPPFGIHASLSTVQRVLIELELRGLLRRQVMEGRSYFSRAGAHAGRANHANANMGNGVFQA
;
A
#
# COMPACT_ATOMS: atom_id res chain seq x y z
N MET A 1 -7.19 9.23 16.52
CA MET A 1 -6.28 10.19 15.84
C MET A 1 -6.79 10.46 14.43
N THR A 2 -6.93 11.72 14.02
CA THR A 2 -7.44 12.07 12.68
C THR A 2 -6.38 11.82 11.60
N LYS A 3 -6.78 11.69 10.32
CA LYS A 3 -5.81 11.52 9.20
C LYS A 3 -4.89 12.73 9.03
N LEU A 4 -5.41 13.93 9.33
CA LEU A 4 -4.62 15.16 9.37
C LEU A 4 -3.50 15.07 10.40
N GLN A 5 -3.85 14.65 11.63
CA GLN A 5 -2.88 14.47 12.70
C GLN A 5 -1.88 13.37 12.36
N LEU A 6 -2.32 12.26 11.76
CA LEU A 6 -1.45 11.16 11.32
C LEU A 6 -0.42 11.57 10.29
N LEU A 7 -0.82 12.32 9.27
CA LEU A 7 0.12 12.82 8.27
C LEU A 7 1.13 13.78 8.91
N ARG A 8 0.66 14.68 9.79
CA ARG A 8 1.55 15.62 10.50
C ARG A 8 2.52 14.90 11.43
N SER A 9 2.09 13.88 12.16
CA SER A 9 2.96 13.15 13.09
C SER A 9 4.09 12.40 12.38
N VAL A 10 3.91 12.06 11.10
CA VAL A 10 4.97 11.46 10.26
C VAL A 10 5.68 12.47 9.37
N GLY A 11 5.48 13.77 9.58
CA GLY A 11 6.16 14.84 8.83
C GLY A 11 5.66 15.06 7.40
N LEU A 12 4.46 14.59 7.06
CA LEU A 12 3.83 14.81 5.76
C LEU A 12 2.81 15.95 5.82
N ARG A 13 2.87 16.86 4.85
CA ARG A 13 1.82 17.86 4.64
C ARG A 13 0.49 17.16 4.35
N PRO A 14 -0.60 17.46 5.09
CA PRO A 14 -1.89 16.79 4.91
C PRO A 14 -2.64 17.37 3.70
N THR A 15 -2.32 16.88 2.50
CA THR A 15 -3.04 17.22 1.27
C THR A 15 -4.28 16.33 1.11
N LEU A 16 -5.29 16.81 0.37
CA LEU A 16 -6.51 16.03 0.13
C LEU A 16 -6.21 14.67 -0.52
N THR A 17 -5.26 14.60 -1.45
CA THR A 17 -4.86 13.33 -2.08
C THR A 17 -4.24 12.34 -1.09
N ARG A 18 -3.38 12.79 -0.17
CA ARG A 18 -2.79 11.91 0.87
C ARG A 18 -3.83 11.44 1.86
N ILE A 19 -4.75 12.32 2.25
CA ILE A 19 -5.86 11.99 3.15
C ILE A 19 -6.78 10.96 2.48
N ALA A 20 -7.23 11.23 1.26
CA ALA A 20 -8.10 10.34 0.50
C ALA A 20 -7.43 8.98 0.27
N THR A 21 -6.13 8.94 -0.09
CA THR A 21 -5.39 7.68 -0.23
C THR A 21 -5.36 6.89 1.09
N LEU A 22 -5.12 7.54 2.24
CA LEU A 22 -5.16 6.87 3.53
C LEU A 22 -6.54 6.35 3.92
N LEU A 23 -7.61 7.08 3.57
CA LEU A 23 -9.00 6.64 3.77
C LEU A 23 -9.34 5.47 2.86
N THR A 24 -8.92 5.51 1.58
CA THR A 24 -9.06 4.38 0.66
C THR A 24 -8.42 3.12 1.22
N MET A 25 -7.19 3.23 1.76
CA MET A 25 -6.50 2.09 2.38
C MET A 25 -7.15 1.62 3.67
N GLU A 26 -7.82 2.50 4.41
CA GLU A 26 -8.59 2.12 5.60
C GLU A 26 -9.86 1.35 5.24
N HIS A 27 -10.61 1.84 4.25
CA HIS A 27 -11.81 1.16 3.78
C HIS A 27 -11.53 -0.19 3.13
N ALA A 28 -10.34 -0.36 2.53
CA ALA A 28 -9.89 -1.65 2.01
C ALA A 28 -9.57 -2.67 3.12
N GLY A 29 -9.31 -2.22 4.34
CA GLY A 29 -8.97 -3.08 5.47
C GLY A 29 -7.70 -3.89 5.20
N SER A 30 -7.85 -5.22 5.14
CA SER A 30 -6.78 -6.18 4.83
C SER A 30 -6.66 -6.50 3.34
N GLU A 31 -7.47 -5.90 2.47
CA GLU A 31 -7.33 -6.06 1.02
C GLU A 31 -6.13 -5.23 0.53
N PRO A 32 -5.06 -5.84 -0.01
CA PRO A 32 -3.96 -5.10 -0.58
C PRO A 32 -4.35 -4.54 -1.96
N LEU A 33 -4.10 -3.26 -2.20
CA LEU A 33 -4.50 -2.57 -3.43
C LEU A 33 -3.31 -2.20 -4.29
N CYS A 34 -3.42 -2.41 -5.60
CA CYS A 34 -2.49 -1.85 -6.57
C CYS A 34 -2.82 -0.38 -6.87
N ILE A 35 -1.89 0.30 -7.54
CA ILE A 35 -2.01 1.71 -7.93
C ILE A 35 -3.32 2.03 -8.67
N TYR A 36 -3.76 1.17 -9.58
CA TYR A 36 -4.97 1.37 -10.37
C TYR A 36 -6.23 1.31 -9.51
N GLU A 37 -6.26 0.38 -8.56
CA GLU A 37 -7.40 0.23 -7.63
C GLU A 37 -7.52 1.44 -6.71
N VAL A 38 -6.39 1.92 -6.18
CA VAL A 38 -6.37 3.15 -5.39
C VAL A 38 -6.88 4.31 -6.22
N SER A 39 -6.34 4.51 -7.43
CA SER A 39 -6.75 5.58 -8.33
C SER A 39 -8.24 5.55 -8.65
N ARG A 40 -8.84 4.37 -8.86
CA ARG A 40 -10.29 4.22 -9.11
C ARG A 40 -11.15 4.52 -7.89
N ARG A 41 -10.61 4.40 -6.67
CA ARG A 41 -11.32 4.64 -5.41
C ARG A 41 -11.18 6.09 -4.90
N LEU A 42 -10.43 6.97 -5.57
CA LEU A 42 -10.29 8.39 -5.21
C LEU A 42 -11.46 9.31 -5.63
N PRO A 43 -12.13 9.13 -6.79
CA PRO A 43 -13.20 10.03 -7.24
C PRO A 43 -14.38 10.18 -6.27
N PRO A 44 -14.83 9.15 -5.51
CA PRO A 44 -15.86 9.33 -4.48
C PRO A 44 -15.50 10.33 -3.38
N PHE A 45 -14.21 10.64 -3.18
CA PHE A 45 -13.73 11.67 -2.26
C PHE A 45 -13.60 13.05 -2.93
N GLY A 46 -14.04 13.22 -4.19
CA GLY A 46 -13.85 14.43 -4.99
C GLY A 46 -12.41 14.62 -5.48
N ILE A 47 -11.58 13.57 -5.46
CA ILE A 47 -10.16 13.64 -5.81
C ILE A 47 -9.90 12.99 -7.16
N HIS A 48 -9.41 13.80 -8.09
CA HIS A 48 -8.87 13.36 -9.36
C HIS A 48 -7.35 13.53 -9.34
N ALA A 49 -6.61 12.42 -9.42
CA ALA A 49 -5.16 12.42 -9.42
C ALA A 49 -4.66 11.49 -10.54
N SER A 50 -3.55 11.87 -11.18
CA SER A 50 -2.88 11.00 -12.15
C SER A 50 -2.30 9.76 -11.45
N LEU A 51 -2.11 8.66 -12.19
CA LEU A 51 -1.43 7.48 -11.66
C LEU A 51 -0.07 7.83 -11.06
N SER A 52 0.75 8.66 -11.72
CA SER A 52 2.04 9.10 -11.18
C SER A 52 1.92 9.82 -9.84
N THR A 53 0.85 10.61 -9.65
CA THR A 53 0.57 11.27 -8.36
C THR A 53 0.21 10.24 -7.30
N VAL A 54 -0.67 9.29 -7.63
CA VAL A 54 -1.05 8.19 -6.72
C VAL A 54 0.18 7.36 -6.36
N GLN A 55 1.00 6.97 -7.33
CA GLN A 55 2.25 6.23 -7.11
C GLN A 55 3.16 6.95 -6.13
N ARG A 56 3.42 8.24 -6.36
CA ARG A 56 4.27 9.04 -5.47
C ARG A 56 3.71 9.06 -4.05
N VAL A 57 2.40 9.28 -3.89
CA VAL A 57 1.76 9.28 -2.58
C VAL A 57 1.89 7.92 -1.90
N LEU A 58 1.67 6.82 -2.62
CA LEU A 58 1.81 5.46 -2.06
C LEU A 58 3.23 5.20 -1.56
N ILE A 59 4.24 5.57 -2.35
CA ILE A 59 5.65 5.44 -1.97
C ILE A 59 5.98 6.33 -0.76
N GLU A 60 5.52 7.58 -0.73
CA GLU A 60 5.74 8.47 0.41
C GLU A 60 5.13 7.91 1.70
N LEU A 61 3.93 7.33 1.63
CA LEU A 61 3.26 6.73 2.78
C LEU A 61 3.95 5.42 3.23
N GLU A 62 4.42 4.61 2.29
CA GLU A 62 5.26 3.43 2.56
C GLU A 62 6.56 3.81 3.28
N LEU A 63 7.29 4.80 2.77
CA LEU A 63 8.54 5.28 3.36
C LEU A 63 8.37 5.82 4.78
N ARG A 64 7.16 6.25 5.14
CA ARG A 64 6.80 6.70 6.50
C ARG A 64 6.19 5.59 7.37
N GLY A 65 6.19 4.34 6.89
CA GLY A 65 5.68 3.19 7.62
C GLY A 65 4.17 3.17 7.79
N LEU A 66 3.41 3.99 7.04
CA LEU A 66 1.95 3.99 7.09
C LEU A 66 1.34 2.89 6.23
N LEU A 67 2.06 2.47 5.19
CA LEU A 67 1.71 1.37 4.30
C LEU A 67 2.82 0.32 4.27
N ARG A 68 2.48 -0.90 3.87
CA ARG A 68 3.42 -1.93 3.47
C ARG A 68 3.21 -2.24 1.99
N ARG A 69 4.31 -2.46 1.28
CA ARG A 69 4.30 -2.87 -0.12
C ARG A 69 4.64 -4.34 -0.22
N GLN A 70 3.94 -5.04 -1.10
CA GLN A 70 4.26 -6.40 -1.53
C GLN A 70 4.26 -6.45 -3.06
N VAL A 71 5.14 -7.28 -3.62
CA VAL A 71 5.20 -7.51 -5.06
C VAL A 71 4.58 -8.87 -5.35
N MET A 72 3.53 -8.87 -6.17
CA MET A 72 2.81 -10.06 -6.60
C MET A 72 2.70 -10.02 -8.12
N GLU A 73 3.15 -11.08 -8.81
CA GLU A 73 3.11 -11.16 -10.28
C GLU A 73 3.76 -9.93 -10.97
N GLY A 74 4.88 -9.44 -10.44
CA GLY A 74 5.57 -8.26 -10.98
C GLY A 74 4.87 -6.91 -10.73
N ARG A 75 3.75 -6.89 -10.00
CA ARG A 75 2.99 -5.68 -9.68
C ARG A 75 3.08 -5.35 -8.20
N SER A 76 3.04 -4.05 -7.87
CA SER A 76 3.11 -3.59 -6.49
C SER A 76 1.71 -3.38 -5.92
N TYR A 77 1.50 -3.98 -4.76
CA TYR A 77 0.29 -3.85 -3.96
C TYR A 77 0.63 -3.25 -2.61
N PHE A 78 -0.27 -2.43 -2.08
CA PHE A 78 -0.10 -1.70 -0.84
C PHE A 78 -1.23 -2.03 0.12
N SER A 79 -0.89 -2.23 1.38
CA SER A 79 -1.85 -2.41 2.48
C SER A 79 -1.47 -1.55 3.67
N ARG A 80 -2.41 -1.34 4.60
CA ARG A 80 -2.15 -0.64 5.85
C ARG A 80 -1.03 -1.32 6.65
N ALA A 81 -0.07 -0.54 7.13
CA ALA A 81 0.88 -1.07 8.11
C ALA A 81 0.12 -1.52 9.36
N GLY A 82 0.36 -2.77 9.77
CA GLY A 82 -0.39 -3.42 10.86
C GLY A 82 -1.66 -4.16 10.44
N ALA A 83 -2.09 -4.10 9.17
CA ALA A 83 -3.29 -4.79 8.69
C ALA A 83 -3.07 -6.27 8.28
N HIS A 84 -1.87 -6.84 8.51
CA HIS A 84 -1.60 -8.25 8.22
C HIS A 84 -0.77 -8.94 9.31
N ALA A 85 -1.42 -9.86 10.00
CA ALA A 85 -0.82 -11.07 10.60
C ALA A 85 -1.38 -12.36 9.95
N GLY A 86 -2.02 -12.29 8.77
CA GLY A 86 -2.66 -13.45 8.16
C GLY A 86 -2.51 -13.49 6.65
N ARG A 87 -1.92 -14.59 6.16
CA ARG A 87 -1.80 -15.02 4.75
C ARG A 87 -0.67 -14.38 3.93
N ALA A 88 0.56 -14.69 4.31
CA ALA A 88 1.70 -14.78 3.40
C ALA A 88 2.46 -16.10 3.67
N ASN A 89 1.76 -17.23 3.62
CA ASN A 89 2.36 -18.57 3.55
C ASN A 89 1.59 -19.30 2.45
N HIS A 90 2.05 -19.18 1.21
CA HIS A 90 1.83 -20.13 0.09
C HIS A 90 2.35 -19.46 -1.20
N ALA A 91 3.67 -19.32 -1.31
CA ALA A 91 4.37 -19.16 -2.59
C ALA A 91 5.89 -19.20 -2.35
N ASN A 92 6.39 -20.28 -1.72
CA ASN A 92 7.78 -20.69 -1.92
C ASN A 92 7.92 -22.19 -1.70
N ALA A 93 7.13 -22.96 -2.46
CA ALA A 93 7.48 -24.33 -2.77
C ALA A 93 8.07 -24.29 -4.17
N ASN A 94 9.31 -24.77 -4.28
CA ASN A 94 9.97 -25.17 -5.51
C ASN A 94 10.79 -24.11 -6.27
N MET A 95 11.92 -23.70 -5.69
CA MET A 95 13.16 -23.49 -6.46
C MET A 95 14.38 -23.94 -5.65
N GLY A 96 14.95 -25.07 -6.06
CA GLY A 96 16.38 -25.39 -6.04
C GLY A 96 17.12 -25.40 -4.71
N ASN A 97 17.33 -26.59 -4.15
CA ASN A 97 18.67 -26.95 -3.66
C ASN A 97 18.79 -28.46 -3.40
N GLY A 98 19.76 -29.10 -4.06
CA GLY A 98 20.10 -30.50 -3.84
C GLY A 98 21.00 -31.08 -4.93
N VAL A 99 22.11 -30.41 -5.25
CA VAL A 99 23.27 -31.08 -5.88
C VAL A 99 24.20 -31.53 -4.74
N PHE A 100 24.74 -32.75 -4.88
CA PHE A 100 25.80 -33.44 -4.10
C PHE A 100 25.42 -34.29 -2.87
N GLN A 101 25.41 -35.62 -3.10
CA GLN A 101 26.08 -36.73 -2.39
C GLN A 101 25.50 -38.04 -2.99
N ALA A 102 26.22 -39.09 -3.38
CA ALA A 102 27.62 -39.49 -3.36
C ALA A 102 27.90 -40.37 -4.59
#